data_AF-A0A7S1MN27-F1
#
_entry.id   AF-A0A7S1MN27-F1
#
_cell.length_a   1.000
_cell.length_b   1.000
_cell.length_c   1.000
_cell.angle_alpha   90.00
_cell.angle_beta   90.00
_cell.angle_gamma   90.00
#
_symmetry.space_group_name_H-M   'P 1'
#
loop_
_entity.id
_entity.type
_entity.pdbx_description
1 polymer ?
#
loop_
_entity_poly.entity_id
_entity_poly.type
_entity_poly.pdbx_seq_one_letter_code
_entity_poly.pdbx_strand_id
1 'polypeptide(L)'
;QALLIGTPGLSGFAALAEGKIDAGACLTLEARVQGQEHLAFRGFALELCDEDGSSHYLALKSFSRKPGSNDTTAKTLGWVYCQLTHPTHLRMVRSPTDLSHFELGYKPDDGEAMATPFSPDVLARELDGFAGEMEVGVSMNTPEAYRYAEFYNVSVEPCPDACADASGAQLFCGEVRTACGTTLSCPGSCAGGTCQDGKCF
;
A
#
# COMPACT_ATOMS: atom_id res chain seq x y z
N GLN A 1 16.46 -0.88 2.87
CA GLN A 1 16.08 0.27 2.02
C GLN A 1 15.05 1.10 2.77
N ALA A 2 15.21 2.42 2.80
CA ALA A 2 14.25 3.34 3.42
C ALA A 2 13.14 3.69 2.40
N LEU A 3 11.93 3.94 2.89
CA LEU A 3 10.86 4.50 2.07
C LEU A 3 11.24 5.94 1.69
N LEU A 4 11.02 6.31 0.42
CA LEU A 4 11.28 7.65 -0.09
C LEU A 4 10.14 8.60 0.32
N ILE A 5 8.90 8.10 0.28
CA ILE A 5 7.70 8.79 0.76
C ILE A 5 6.90 7.73 1.51
N GLY A 6 6.62 7.96 2.79
CA GLY A 6 5.93 7.00 3.65
C GLY A 6 4.98 7.66 4.64
N THR A 7 3.89 6.98 4.96
CA THR A 7 2.95 7.35 6.02
C THR A 7 2.89 6.23 7.06
N PRO A 8 3.29 6.49 8.31
CA PRO A 8 3.30 5.49 9.39
C PRO A 8 1.93 5.34 10.06
N GLY A 9 1.78 4.29 10.88
CA GLY A 9 0.64 4.13 11.80
C GLY A 9 -0.69 3.78 11.14
N LEU A 10 -0.69 3.10 9.98
CA LEU A 10 -1.91 2.81 9.23
C LEU A 10 -2.38 1.37 9.43
N SER A 11 -3.57 1.20 10.00
CA SER A 11 -4.24 -0.12 10.08
C SER A 11 -4.86 -0.51 8.73
N GLY A 12 -5.73 0.34 8.18
CA GLY A 12 -6.29 0.22 6.82
C GLY A 12 -5.90 1.43 5.98
N PHE A 13 -5.65 1.20 4.69
CA PHE A 13 -5.15 2.25 3.80
C PHE A 13 -5.40 1.93 2.33
N ALA A 14 -5.42 2.98 1.51
CA ALA A 14 -5.32 2.91 0.07
C ALA A 14 -4.11 3.71 -0.37
N ALA A 15 -3.16 3.05 -1.03
CA ALA A 15 -1.96 3.65 -1.56
C ALA A 15 -1.93 3.51 -3.09
N LEU A 16 -1.61 4.60 -3.77
CA LEU A 16 -1.43 4.68 -5.21
C LEU A 16 -0.08 5.34 -5.49
N ALA A 17 0.69 4.73 -6.37
CA ALA A 17 1.94 5.28 -6.87
C ALA A 17 1.90 5.31 -8.39
N GLU A 18 2.12 6.49 -8.94
CA GLU A 18 2.26 6.73 -10.37
C GLU A 18 3.71 7.13 -10.65
N GLY A 19 4.30 6.52 -11.67
CA GLY A 19 5.68 6.85 -12.03
C GLY A 19 6.10 6.45 -13.43
N LYS A 20 7.33 6.85 -13.74
CA LYS A 20 8.09 6.42 -14.91
C LYS A 20 9.33 5.70 -14.42
N ILE A 21 9.69 4.61 -15.08
CA ILE A 21 10.81 3.75 -14.70
C ILE A 21 11.76 3.71 -15.90
N ASP A 22 13.04 4.00 -15.68
CA ASP A 22 14.07 3.80 -16.70
C ASP A 22 14.56 2.34 -16.71
N ALA A 23 15.10 1.90 -17.84
CA ALA A 23 15.69 0.57 -17.97
C ALA A 23 16.75 0.33 -16.90
N GLY A 24 16.68 -0.81 -16.21
CA GLY A 24 17.53 -1.17 -15.07
C GLY A 24 17.02 -0.65 -13.72
N ALA A 25 15.88 0.04 -13.64
CA ALA A 25 15.31 0.52 -12.38
C ALA A 25 14.03 -0.23 -11.98
N CYS A 26 13.72 -0.16 -10.69
CA CYS A 26 12.48 -0.68 -10.13
C CYS A 26 11.78 0.38 -9.28
N LEU A 27 10.48 0.49 -9.46
CA LEU A 27 9.56 1.22 -8.59
C LEU A 27 8.89 0.23 -7.65
N THR A 28 8.91 0.53 -6.35
CA THR A 28 8.33 -0.36 -5.34
C THR A 28 7.30 0.38 -4.50
N LEU A 29 6.10 -0.18 -4.38
CA LEU A 29 5.09 0.22 -3.40
C LEU A 29 5.12 -0.78 -2.24
N GLU A 30 5.33 -0.27 -1.04
CA GLU A 30 5.61 -1.09 0.14
C GLU A 30 4.66 -0.79 1.29
N ALA A 31 4.33 -1.82 2.06
CA ALA A 31 3.70 -1.70 3.37
C ALA A 31 4.53 -2.50 4.37
N ARG A 32 5.12 -1.83 5.36
CA ARG A 32 6.03 -2.43 6.35
C ARG A 32 5.47 -2.36 7.76
N VAL A 33 5.69 -3.40 8.54
CA VAL A 33 5.31 -3.43 9.96
C VAL A 33 6.16 -2.44 10.76
N GLN A 34 5.53 -1.63 11.60
CA GLN A 34 6.23 -0.78 12.58
C GLN A 34 6.25 -1.39 13.98
N GLY A 35 7.38 -1.23 14.69
CA GLY A 35 7.46 -1.41 16.15
C GLY A 35 7.26 -2.83 16.71
N GLN A 36 6.93 -3.84 15.90
CA GLN A 36 6.63 -5.21 16.40
C GLN A 36 7.78 -6.19 16.14
N GLU A 37 8.84 -6.07 16.95
CA GLU A 37 10.09 -6.82 16.80
C GLU A 37 9.97 -8.35 16.95
N HIS A 38 8.91 -8.84 17.59
CA HIS A 38 8.71 -10.26 17.89
C HIS A 38 8.06 -11.05 16.76
N LEU A 39 7.49 -10.39 15.75
CA LEU A 39 6.84 -11.08 14.62
C LEU A 39 7.84 -11.46 13.53
N ALA A 40 7.59 -12.60 12.86
CA ALA A 40 8.39 -12.99 11.70
C ALA A 40 8.03 -12.16 10.46
N PHE A 41 6.75 -11.83 10.28
CA PHE A 41 6.28 -10.98 9.18
C PHE A 41 6.73 -9.53 9.35
N ARG A 42 7.12 -8.89 8.24
CA ARG A 42 7.61 -7.50 8.19
C ARG A 42 6.96 -6.65 7.13
N GLY A 43 6.15 -7.21 6.25
CA GLY A 43 5.43 -6.42 5.25
C GLY A 43 5.37 -7.06 3.87
N PHE A 44 4.83 -6.29 2.93
CA PHE A 44 4.79 -6.61 1.51
C PHE A 44 5.40 -5.51 0.67
N ALA A 45 5.85 -5.88 -0.51
CA ALA A 45 6.24 -4.98 -1.58
C ALA A 45 5.68 -5.45 -2.90
N LEU A 46 5.09 -4.52 -3.63
CA LEU A 46 4.76 -4.64 -5.04
C LEU A 46 5.85 -3.91 -5.82
N GLU A 47 6.69 -4.66 -6.50
CA GLU A 47 7.86 -4.15 -7.22
C GLU A 47 7.64 -4.28 -8.72
N LEU A 48 7.73 -3.17 -9.44
CA LEU A 48 7.66 -3.10 -10.89
C LEU A 48 9.03 -2.71 -11.40
N CYS A 49 9.62 -3.56 -12.24
CA CYS A 49 10.96 -3.36 -12.77
C CYS A 49 10.94 -3.29 -14.28
N ASP A 50 11.76 -2.38 -14.80
CA ASP A 50 12.23 -2.43 -16.16
C ASP A 50 13.67 -2.96 -16.13
N GLU A 51 13.93 -4.15 -16.69
CA GLU A 51 15.27 -4.74 -16.64
C GLU A 51 16.21 -4.15 -17.69
N ASP A 52 15.73 -3.98 -18.93
CA ASP A 52 16.55 -3.66 -20.10
C ASP A 52 15.85 -2.80 -21.18
N GLY A 53 14.66 -2.28 -20.89
CA GLY A 53 13.80 -1.52 -21.79
C GLY A 53 12.90 -2.37 -22.69
N SER A 54 12.97 -3.70 -22.58
CA SER A 54 12.14 -4.65 -23.33
C SER A 54 11.51 -5.71 -22.43
N SER A 55 12.16 -6.03 -21.32
CA SER A 55 11.74 -7.02 -20.33
C SER A 55 11.29 -6.30 -19.07
N HIS A 56 9.99 -6.37 -18.77
CA HIS A 56 9.42 -5.76 -17.59
C HIS A 56 8.63 -6.79 -16.78
N TYR A 57 8.71 -6.69 -15.47
CA TYR A 57 7.98 -7.58 -14.59
C TYR A 57 7.40 -6.85 -13.39
N LEU A 58 6.29 -7.41 -12.90
CA LEU A 58 5.69 -7.07 -11.63
C LEU A 58 5.91 -8.25 -10.67
N ALA A 59 6.55 -7.99 -9.54
CA ALA A 59 6.83 -8.98 -8.51
C ALA A 59 6.14 -8.60 -7.20
N LEU A 60 5.55 -9.60 -6.56
CA LEU A 60 5.09 -9.51 -5.17
C LEU A 60 6.17 -10.12 -4.27
N LYS A 61 6.61 -9.35 -3.28
CA LYS A 61 7.57 -9.77 -2.26
C LYS A 61 6.96 -9.68 -0.87
N SER A 62 7.27 -10.64 0.00
CA SER A 62 7.09 -10.49 1.45
C SER A 62 8.43 -10.16 2.12
N PHE A 63 8.36 -9.34 3.15
CA PHE A 63 9.46 -9.10 4.06
C PHE A 63 9.25 -9.96 5.29
N SER A 64 10.31 -10.63 5.73
CA SER A 64 10.33 -11.36 6.99
C SER A 64 11.62 -11.11 7.75
N ARG A 65 11.59 -11.30 9.06
CA ARG A 65 12.75 -11.24 9.95
C ARG A 65 12.89 -12.58 10.62
N LYS A 66 14.09 -13.16 10.60
CA LYS A 66 14.37 -14.37 11.36
C LYS A 66 14.30 -14.05 12.87
N PRO A 67 13.67 -14.89 13.70
CA PRO A 67 13.68 -14.69 15.15
C PRO A 67 15.10 -14.51 15.68
N GLY A 68 15.35 -13.40 16.39
CA GLY A 68 16.67 -13.09 16.98
C GLY A 68 17.71 -12.50 16.03
N SER A 69 17.40 -12.23 14.75
CA SER A 69 18.25 -11.45 13.84
C SER A 69 17.62 -10.08 13.57
N ASN A 70 18.42 -9.04 13.35
CA ASN A 70 17.93 -7.73 12.87
C ASN A 70 17.76 -7.69 11.35
N ASP A 71 18.19 -8.73 10.64
CA ASP A 71 18.14 -8.77 9.19
C ASP A 71 16.72 -9.01 8.70
N THR A 72 16.26 -8.11 7.84
CA THR A 72 15.03 -8.27 7.09
C THR A 72 15.37 -8.93 5.75
N THR A 73 14.79 -10.10 5.51
CA THR A 73 14.90 -10.82 4.25
C THR A 73 13.67 -10.58 3.40
N ALA A 74 13.87 -10.30 2.11
CA ALA A 74 12.81 -10.25 1.12
C ALA A 74 12.69 -11.61 0.41
N LYS A 75 11.47 -12.13 0.30
CA LYS A 75 11.14 -13.36 -0.44
C LYS A 75 10.16 -13.01 -1.55
N THR A 76 10.46 -13.37 -2.78
CA THR A 76 9.49 -13.26 -3.89
C THR A 76 8.42 -14.32 -3.75
N LEU A 77 7.16 -13.90 -3.69
CA LEU A 77 5.98 -14.77 -3.60
C LEU A 77 5.44 -15.16 -4.97
N GLY A 78 5.62 -14.29 -5.96
CA GLY A 78 5.22 -14.51 -7.33
C GLY A 78 5.62 -13.32 -8.19
N TRP A 79 5.62 -13.53 -9.51
CA TRP A 79 5.93 -12.50 -10.48
C TRP A 79 5.21 -12.77 -11.80
N VAL A 80 4.97 -11.73 -12.57
CA VAL A 80 4.37 -11.79 -13.91
C VAL A 80 5.08 -10.84 -14.85
N TYR A 81 5.20 -11.22 -16.12
CA TYR A 81 5.60 -10.28 -17.17
C TYR A 81 4.47 -9.28 -17.43
N CYS A 82 4.82 -8.01 -17.58
CA CYS A 82 3.88 -6.95 -17.85
C CYS A 82 4.37 -6.04 -18.97
N GLN A 83 3.43 -5.35 -19.62
CA GLN A 83 3.78 -4.22 -20.47
C GLN A 83 3.96 -3.00 -19.59
N LEU A 84 4.92 -2.15 -19.91
CA LEU A 84 5.15 -0.88 -19.23
C LEU A 84 4.81 0.22 -20.22
N THR A 85 3.86 1.08 -19.88
CA THR A 85 3.68 2.37 -20.54
C THR A 85 3.84 3.45 -19.48
N HIS A 86 4.22 4.65 -19.91
CA HIS A 86 4.47 5.74 -18.97
C HIS A 86 3.39 6.80 -19.10
N PRO A 87 2.80 7.26 -17.99
CA PRO A 87 3.05 6.81 -16.62
C PRO A 87 2.41 5.44 -16.29
N THR A 88 3.07 4.67 -15.43
CA THR A 88 2.57 3.38 -14.91
C THR A 88 2.09 3.53 -13.48
N HIS A 89 1.17 2.68 -13.03
CA HIS A 89 0.59 2.81 -11.70
C HIS A 89 0.59 1.51 -10.91
N LEU A 90 0.93 1.63 -9.63
CA LEU A 90 0.81 0.59 -8.60
C LEU A 90 -0.24 1.00 -7.57
N ARG A 91 -1.03 0.02 -7.13
CA ARG A 91 -2.02 0.20 -6.07
C ARG A 91 -1.87 -0.88 -5.02
N MET A 92 -1.97 -0.48 -3.76
CA MET A 92 -2.07 -1.39 -2.62
C MET A 92 -3.18 -0.89 -1.71
N VAL A 93 -4.17 -1.74 -1.44
CA VAL A 93 -5.27 -1.45 -0.52
C VAL A 93 -5.26 -2.50 0.58
N ARG A 94 -5.33 -2.07 1.83
CA ARG A 94 -5.57 -2.95 2.98
C ARG A 94 -6.92 -2.59 3.59
N SER A 95 -7.81 -3.56 3.67
CA SER A 95 -9.16 -3.34 4.18
C SER A 95 -9.13 -2.96 5.67
N PRO A 96 -9.86 -1.91 6.09
CA PRO A 96 -9.90 -1.50 7.49
C PRO A 96 -10.80 -2.39 8.35
N THR A 97 -11.76 -3.10 7.74
CA THR A 97 -12.68 -4.02 8.44
C THR A 97 -12.20 -5.48 8.44
N ASP A 98 -11.26 -5.81 7.56
CA ASP A 98 -10.56 -7.10 7.51
C ASP A 98 -9.08 -6.86 7.26
N LEU A 99 -8.31 -6.73 8.35
CA LEU A 99 -6.89 -6.38 8.30
C LEU A 99 -6.01 -7.47 7.68
N SER A 100 -6.57 -8.65 7.39
CA SER A 100 -5.90 -9.72 6.65
C SER A 100 -6.05 -9.58 5.12
N HIS A 101 -6.98 -8.75 4.67
CA HIS A 101 -7.30 -8.59 3.25
C HIS A 101 -6.52 -7.46 2.61
N PHE A 102 -5.72 -7.83 1.61
CA PHE A 102 -4.98 -6.90 0.77
C PHE A 102 -5.39 -7.07 -0.70
N GLU A 103 -5.52 -5.94 -1.39
CA GLU A 103 -5.69 -5.90 -2.83
C GLU A 103 -4.51 -5.19 -3.47
N LEU A 104 -3.87 -5.87 -4.43
CA LEU A 104 -2.74 -5.36 -5.17
C LEU A 104 -3.16 -5.13 -6.62
N GLY A 105 -2.90 -3.93 -7.12
CA GLY A 105 -3.27 -3.50 -8.45
C GLY A 105 -2.08 -2.98 -9.23
N TYR A 106 -2.13 -3.21 -10.54
CA TYR A 106 -1.21 -2.68 -11.53
C TYR A 106 -1.99 -2.17 -12.73
N LYS A 107 -1.61 -1.01 -13.27
CA LYS A 107 -2.02 -0.63 -14.62
C LYS A 107 -0.86 0.01 -15.39
N PRO A 108 -0.70 -0.34 -16.67
CA PRO A 108 0.37 0.20 -17.50
C PRO A 108 0.07 1.64 -17.93
N ASP A 109 -1.19 2.08 -17.94
CA ASP A 109 -1.64 3.36 -18.50
C ASP A 109 -2.69 4.06 -17.62
N ASP A 110 -3.33 5.09 -18.16
CA ASP A 110 -4.41 5.86 -17.51
C ASP A 110 -5.79 5.18 -17.61
N GLY A 111 -5.86 3.92 -18.04
CA GLY A 111 -7.10 3.16 -18.07
C GLY A 111 -7.79 3.09 -16.70
N GLU A 112 -9.11 2.89 -16.71
CA GLU A 112 -9.91 2.89 -15.47
C GLU A 112 -9.70 1.63 -14.62
N ALA A 113 -9.41 0.49 -15.26
CA ALA A 113 -9.34 -0.80 -14.58
C ALA A 113 -7.91 -1.18 -14.16
N MET A 114 -7.74 -1.58 -12.90
CA MET A 114 -6.51 -2.16 -12.38
C MET A 114 -6.48 -3.68 -12.63
N ALA A 115 -5.36 -4.18 -13.15
CA ALA A 115 -5.08 -5.60 -13.15
C ALA A 115 -4.65 -6.06 -11.75
N THR A 116 -5.19 -7.18 -11.27
CA THR A 116 -4.89 -7.73 -9.94
C THR A 116 -4.29 -9.14 -10.07
N PRO A 117 -3.01 -9.25 -10.47
CA PRO A 117 -2.42 -10.54 -10.84
C PRO A 117 -2.13 -11.47 -9.64
N PHE A 118 -2.17 -10.94 -8.42
CA PHE A 118 -1.91 -11.69 -7.20
C PHE A 118 -3.21 -11.94 -6.43
N SER A 119 -3.46 -13.21 -6.08
CA SER A 119 -4.64 -13.59 -5.30
C SER A 119 -4.53 -13.08 -3.85
N PRO A 120 -5.61 -12.52 -3.27
CA PRO A 120 -5.67 -12.18 -1.84
C PRO A 120 -5.30 -13.35 -0.91
N ASP A 121 -5.59 -14.59 -1.31
CA ASP A 121 -5.28 -15.78 -0.50
C ASP A 121 -3.78 -15.99 -0.28
N VAL A 122 -2.94 -15.59 -1.25
CA VAL A 122 -1.48 -15.68 -1.13
C VAL A 122 -0.98 -14.69 -0.09
N LEU A 123 -1.56 -13.49 -0.08
CA LEU A 123 -1.24 -12.43 0.87
C LEU A 123 -1.71 -12.79 2.28
N ALA A 124 -2.94 -13.28 2.41
CA ALA A 124 -3.52 -13.72 3.69
C ALA A 124 -2.66 -14.79 4.38
N ARG A 125 -2.12 -15.75 3.61
CA ARG A 125 -1.23 -16.80 4.15
C ARG A 125 0.11 -16.25 4.66
N GLU A 126 0.67 -15.26 3.99
CA GLU A 126 1.98 -14.69 4.35
C GLU A 126 1.90 -13.67 5.49
N LEU A 127 0.73 -13.07 5.73
CA LEU A 127 0.47 -12.20 6.88
C LEU A 127 0.57 -12.93 8.22
N ASP A 128 0.32 -14.24 8.25
CA ASP A 128 0.34 -15.07 9.46
C ASP A 128 -0.47 -14.45 10.63
N GLY A 129 -1.66 -13.92 10.31
CA GLY A 129 -2.55 -13.29 11.30
C GLY A 129 -2.16 -11.88 11.74
N PHE A 130 -1.18 -11.24 11.10
CA PHE A 130 -0.80 -9.87 11.42
C PHE A 130 -1.95 -8.87 11.21
N ALA A 131 -2.32 -8.17 12.29
CA ALA A 131 -3.37 -7.15 12.31
C ALA A 131 -2.88 -5.79 12.85
N GLY A 132 -1.55 -5.59 12.97
CA GLY A 132 -0.99 -4.34 13.46
C GLY A 132 -0.91 -3.24 12.40
N GLU A 133 -0.50 -2.05 12.81
CA GLU A 133 -0.27 -0.88 11.94
C GLU A 133 0.96 -1.06 11.04
N MET A 134 0.91 -0.39 9.89
CA MET A 134 1.97 -0.42 8.88
C MET A 134 2.41 0.99 8.48
N GLU A 135 3.67 1.09 8.06
CA GLU A 135 4.21 2.21 7.31
C GLU A 135 4.10 1.91 5.83
N VAL A 136 3.38 2.75 5.10
CA VAL A 136 3.07 2.53 3.69
C VAL A 136 3.71 3.63 2.87
N GLY A 137 4.37 3.25 1.78
CA GLY A 137 5.12 4.21 1.01
C GLY A 137 5.74 3.64 -0.25
N VAL A 138 6.42 4.51 -0.98
CA VAL A 138 7.17 4.12 -2.17
C VAL A 138 8.65 4.10 -1.92
N SER A 139 9.35 3.22 -2.61
CA SER A 139 10.80 3.21 -2.71
C SER A 139 11.22 2.98 -4.15
N MET A 140 12.49 3.22 -4.42
CA MET A 140 13.12 2.95 -5.71
C MET A 140 14.35 2.09 -5.47
N ASN A 141 14.55 1.09 -6.33
CA ASN A 141 15.76 0.30 -6.35
C ASN A 141 16.43 0.39 -7.72
N THR A 142 17.75 0.55 -7.72
CA THR A 142 18.56 0.55 -8.93
C THR A 142 19.94 -0.06 -8.62
N PRO A 143 20.46 -0.96 -9.48
CA PRO A 143 21.84 -1.42 -9.38
C PRO A 143 22.85 -0.35 -9.82
N GLU A 144 22.47 0.60 -10.67
CA GLU A 144 23.35 1.69 -11.11
C GLU A 144 22.85 3.11 -10.72
N ALA A 145 23.78 3.97 -10.32
CA ALA A 145 23.47 5.30 -9.78
C ALA A 145 22.85 6.30 -10.77
N TYR A 146 22.88 6.02 -12.07
CA TYR A 146 22.33 6.92 -13.12
C TYR A 146 20.95 6.49 -13.62
N ARG A 147 20.47 5.29 -13.24
CA ARG A 147 19.11 4.86 -13.53
C ARG A 147 18.17 5.43 -12.50
N TYR A 148 16.97 5.77 -12.94
CA TYR A 148 16.01 6.47 -12.11
C TYR A 148 14.59 5.94 -12.35
N ALA A 149 13.76 6.15 -11.34
CA ALA A 149 12.32 6.14 -11.46
C ALA A 149 11.83 7.51 -10.99
N GLU A 150 10.99 8.14 -11.81
CA GLU A 150 10.30 9.38 -11.46
C GLU A 150 8.94 9.03 -10.85
N PHE A 151 8.60 9.69 -9.75
CA PHE A 151 7.28 9.60 -9.13
C PHE A 151 6.52 10.87 -9.46
N TYR A 152 5.36 10.74 -10.10
CA TYR A 152 4.51 11.88 -10.45
C TYR A 152 3.45 12.13 -9.37
N ASN A 153 2.69 11.08 -9.05
CA ASN A 153 1.63 11.15 -8.05
C ASN A 153 1.77 9.98 -7.08
N VAL A 154 1.96 10.31 -5.80
CA VAL A 154 1.93 9.32 -4.71
C VAL A 154 0.87 9.76 -3.72
N SER A 155 -0.15 8.94 -3.54
CA SER A 155 -1.16 9.14 -2.51
C SER A 155 -1.17 7.95 -1.56
N VAL A 156 -1.21 8.24 -0.26
CA VAL A 156 -1.44 7.26 0.79
C VAL A 156 -2.55 7.82 1.66
N GLU A 157 -3.73 7.21 1.56
CA GLU A 157 -4.92 7.67 2.24
C GLU A 157 -5.30 6.67 3.35
N PRO A 158 -5.45 7.13 4.61
CA PRO A 158 -5.94 6.27 5.67
C PRO A 158 -7.39 5.88 5.39
N CYS A 159 -7.71 4.62 5.67
CA CYS A 159 -9.08 4.12 5.60
C CYS A 159 -9.59 3.89 7.02
N PRO A 160 -10.41 4.80 7.57
CA PRO A 160 -11.01 4.59 8.88
C PRO A 160 -12.02 3.43 8.84
N ASP A 161 -12.10 2.68 9.95
CA ASP A 161 -13.16 1.71 10.25
C ASP A 161 -14.22 2.29 11.21
N ALA A 162 -13.96 3.46 11.78
CA ALA A 162 -14.82 4.11 12.75
C ALA A 162 -15.06 5.59 12.42
N CYS A 163 -16.16 6.11 12.94
CA CYS A 163 -16.58 7.50 12.75
C CYS A 163 -15.89 8.49 13.71
N ALA A 164 -15.16 7.97 14.70
CA ALA A 164 -14.44 8.72 15.70
C ALA A 164 -12.96 8.29 15.72
N ASP A 165 -12.10 9.19 16.16
CA ASP A 165 -10.69 8.87 16.40
C ASP A 165 -10.50 8.06 17.70
N ALA A 166 -9.25 7.69 17.98
CA ALA A 166 -8.88 6.95 19.19
C ALA A 166 -9.18 7.71 20.50
N SER A 167 -9.35 9.03 20.46
CA SER A 167 -9.74 9.85 21.62
C SER A 167 -11.25 9.86 21.87
N GLY A 168 -12.03 9.31 20.94
CA GLY A 168 -13.49 9.34 20.95
C GLY A 168 -14.07 10.62 20.32
N ALA A 169 -13.25 11.47 19.71
CA ALA A 169 -13.73 12.64 18.99
C ALA A 169 -14.32 12.20 17.64
N GLN A 170 -15.57 12.58 17.39
CA GLN A 170 -16.25 12.26 16.14
C GLN A 170 -15.60 13.04 14.99
N LEU A 171 -15.07 12.33 14.00
CA LEU A 171 -14.45 12.89 12.80
C LEU A 171 -15.41 12.89 11.60
N PHE A 172 -16.33 11.94 11.56
CA PHE A 172 -17.20 11.68 10.41
C PHE A 172 -18.68 11.67 10.80
N CYS A 173 -19.53 12.07 9.87
CA CYS A 173 -20.98 12.14 10.03
C CYS A 173 -21.72 11.67 8.77
N GLY A 174 -22.91 11.11 8.94
CA GLY A 174 -23.69 10.55 7.81
C GLY A 174 -23.02 9.34 7.15
N GLU A 175 -23.26 9.14 5.85
CA GLU A 175 -22.60 8.08 5.08
C GLU A 175 -21.33 8.59 4.41
N VAL A 176 -20.18 7.97 4.73
CA VAL A 176 -18.87 8.36 4.21
C VAL A 176 -18.26 7.21 3.44
N ARG A 177 -17.93 7.43 2.17
CA ARG A 177 -17.16 6.48 1.37
C ARG A 177 -15.66 6.69 1.62
N THR A 178 -14.96 5.64 2.06
CA THR A 178 -13.52 5.69 2.34
C THR A 178 -12.72 5.47 1.06
N ALA A 179 -11.42 5.83 1.09
CA ALA A 179 -10.49 5.59 -0.01
C ALA A 179 -10.32 4.09 -0.34
N CYS A 180 -10.56 3.20 0.63
CA CYS A 180 -10.56 1.76 0.44
C CYS A 180 -11.82 1.22 -0.24
N GLY A 181 -12.78 2.09 -0.58
CA GLY A 181 -14.05 1.70 -1.20
C GLY A 181 -15.10 1.16 -0.22
N THR A 182 -14.82 1.17 1.09
CA THR A 182 -15.82 0.84 2.13
C THR A 182 -16.72 2.05 2.41
N THR A 183 -17.90 1.82 2.99
CA THR A 183 -18.79 2.88 3.44
C THR A 183 -18.93 2.83 4.96
N LEU A 184 -18.72 3.96 5.62
CA LEU A 184 -18.94 4.15 7.05
C LEU A 184 -20.30 4.79 7.27
N SER A 185 -21.12 4.17 8.13
CA SER A 185 -22.41 4.72 8.57
C SER A 185 -22.22 5.42 9.91
N CYS A 186 -22.12 6.74 9.88
CA CYS A 186 -21.87 7.58 11.03
C CYS A 186 -23.15 8.30 11.50
N PRO A 187 -23.20 8.73 12.77
CA PRO A 187 -24.28 9.60 13.24
C PRO A 187 -24.44 10.83 12.32
N GLY A 188 -25.67 11.21 11.99
CA GLY A 188 -25.94 12.33 11.09
C GLY A 188 -25.56 13.71 11.67
N SER A 189 -25.37 13.79 12.99
CA SER A 189 -24.95 14.99 13.71
C SER A 189 -23.58 14.79 14.35
N CYS A 190 -22.80 15.86 14.46
CA CYS A 190 -21.52 15.86 15.15
C CYS A 190 -21.70 16.17 16.64
N ALA A 191 -20.93 15.49 17.50
CA ALA A 191 -20.93 15.72 18.94
C ALA A 191 -20.36 17.10 19.31
N GLY A 192 -21.17 18.15 19.15
CA GLY A 192 -20.82 19.54 19.49
C GLY A 192 -20.37 20.41 18.32
N GLY A 193 -20.57 19.96 17.08
CA GLY A 193 -20.05 20.60 15.88
C GLY A 193 -21.01 20.60 14.69
N THR A 194 -20.52 21.03 13.53
CA THR A 194 -21.29 21.02 12.28
C THR A 194 -20.83 19.87 11.40
N CYS A 195 -21.80 19.15 10.82
CA CYS A 195 -21.52 18.15 9.79
C CYS A 195 -21.46 18.86 8.42
N GLN A 196 -20.30 18.81 7.76
CA GLN A 196 -20.12 19.34 6.42
C GLN A 196 -19.39 18.31 5.55
N ASP A 197 -20.01 17.94 4.43
CA ASP A 197 -19.47 16.97 3.46
C ASP A 197 -18.99 15.65 4.10
N GLY A 198 -19.74 15.16 5.09
CA GLY A 198 -19.45 13.92 5.80
C GLY A 198 -18.36 14.03 6.87
N LYS A 199 -17.86 15.23 7.16
CA LYS A 199 -16.86 15.51 8.20
C LYS A 199 -17.42 16.38 9.32
N CYS A 200 -16.93 16.14 10.53
CA CYS A 200 -17.26 16.91 11.71
C CYS A 200 -16.21 18.01 11.98
N PHE A 201 -16.69 19.21 12.26
CA PHE A 201 -15.91 20.40 12.63
C PHE A 201 -16.43 21.02 13.92
#